data_AF-A0A0B7MQE2-F1
#
_entry.id   AF-A0A0B7MQE2-F1
#
_cell.length_a   1.000
_cell.length_b   1.000
_cell.length_c   1.000
_cell.angle_alpha   90.00
_cell.angle_beta   90.00
_cell.angle_gamma   90.00
#
_symmetry.space_group_name_H-M   'P 1'
#
loop_
_entity.id
_entity.type
_entity.pdbx_description
1 polymer ?
#
loop_
_entity_poly.entity_id
_entity_poly.type
_entity_poly.pdbx_seq_one_letter_code
_entity_poly.pdbx_strand_id
1 'polypeptide(L)'
;MPITDSNTSFLSNQQEQTKQDETYVISKDHEYEDDMSTQEIFPVQVDRLAQIIATHLQFDHLDAVISSTDKEIATEFQHHIQINVESNNDDANNDESELMSHNANQQYAIQQQLPTLDMMDLEILKSQIFAAIQAHTEGNLPLTWDKLAEGLSRQSIESYLRNALLQACGQPDQDTISSSCLQQHAIKLATDLDKYITDGLAHVFHLLDQEALPDLLQHTAKDLKGILNYFNSAFLRDGHRKFVLQVVPWNSDPTDVHSFQSRLLEMAVHPLINDGTEESHSTAFFIEYAAMARV
;
A
#
# COMPACT_ATOMS: atom_id res chain seq x y z
N MET A 1 -7.07 -58.40 -50.49
CA MET A 1 -6.32 -58.04 -49.27
C MET A 1 -4.85 -58.02 -49.65
N PRO A 2 -4.29 -56.85 -49.95
CA PRO A 2 -3.00 -56.75 -50.61
C PRO A 2 -1.86 -56.31 -49.67
N ILE A 3 -0.68 -56.47 -50.23
CA ILE A 3 0.66 -56.46 -49.68
C ILE A 3 1.43 -55.28 -50.32
N THR A 4 2.46 -54.79 -49.61
CA THR A 4 3.70 -54.11 -50.07
C THR A 4 3.73 -52.65 -50.56
N ASP A 5 4.63 -51.92 -49.88
CA ASP A 5 5.85 -51.25 -50.36
C ASP A 5 5.90 -49.78 -50.79
N SER A 6 7.08 -49.27 -50.43
CA SER A 6 7.61 -47.91 -50.36
C SER A 6 8.27 -47.42 -51.65
N ASN A 7 8.53 -46.10 -51.66
CA ASN A 7 9.62 -45.38 -52.32
C ASN A 7 9.64 -45.20 -53.84
N THR A 8 9.72 -43.93 -54.29
CA THR A 8 10.70 -43.28 -55.21
C THR A 8 10.05 -42.01 -55.80
N SER A 9 10.44 -40.78 -55.42
CA SER A 9 11.57 -39.95 -55.90
C SER A 9 11.39 -39.29 -57.30
N PHE A 10 11.49 -37.95 -57.29
CA PHE A 10 12.11 -37.06 -58.30
C PHE A 10 11.35 -36.56 -59.56
N LEU A 11 11.03 -35.24 -59.50
CA LEU A 11 11.42 -34.11 -60.38
C LEU A 11 10.98 -34.00 -61.88
N SER A 12 10.42 -32.80 -62.14
CA SER A 12 10.57 -31.89 -63.31
C SER A 12 9.71 -32.05 -64.57
N ASN A 13 8.91 -31.01 -64.86
CA ASN A 13 8.89 -30.19 -66.10
C ASN A 13 7.67 -29.23 -66.04
N GLN A 14 7.82 -27.92 -65.78
CA GLN A 14 8.10 -26.79 -66.71
C GLN A 14 7.10 -26.58 -67.88
N GLN A 15 6.46 -25.39 -67.86
CA GLN A 15 6.02 -24.51 -68.98
C GLN A 15 4.91 -25.05 -69.93
N GLU A 16 3.99 -24.28 -70.53
CA GLU A 16 3.67 -22.85 -70.64
C GLU A 16 2.25 -22.70 -71.27
N GLN A 17 1.57 -21.60 -70.95
CA GLN A 17 0.52 -20.81 -71.67
C GLN A 17 -0.14 -21.39 -72.96
N THR A 18 -1.47 -21.29 -73.19
CA THR A 18 -2.17 -20.05 -73.57
C THR A 18 -3.70 -20.23 -73.76
N LYS A 19 -4.44 -19.16 -73.40
CA LYS A 19 -5.64 -18.53 -74.03
C LYS A 19 -7.06 -19.14 -74.00
N GLN A 20 -7.96 -18.26 -73.48
CA GLN A 20 -9.34 -17.90 -73.93
C GLN A 20 -10.41 -19.01 -73.80
N ASP A 21 -11.63 -18.78 -73.33
CA ASP A 21 -12.45 -17.60 -73.05
C ASP A 21 -13.60 -18.09 -72.13
N GLU A 22 -14.51 -17.20 -71.75
CA GLU A 22 -15.84 -17.46 -71.13
C GLU A 22 -15.98 -17.25 -69.62
N THR A 23 -16.28 -15.98 -69.33
CA THR A 23 -17.11 -15.43 -68.26
C THR A 23 -18.18 -16.38 -67.70
N TYR A 24 -18.09 -16.71 -66.41
CA TYR A 24 -19.26 -17.03 -65.60
C TYR A 24 -19.18 -16.30 -64.26
N VAL A 25 -20.12 -15.37 -64.08
CA VAL A 25 -20.35 -14.60 -62.86
C VAL A 25 -20.85 -15.55 -61.78
N ILE A 26 -20.08 -15.71 -60.70
CA ILE A 26 -20.58 -16.21 -59.42
C ILE A 26 -20.17 -15.19 -58.36
N SER A 27 -21.01 -14.17 -58.20
CA SER A 27 -21.13 -13.46 -56.93
C SER A 27 -21.83 -14.42 -55.97
N LYS A 28 -21.06 -15.03 -55.07
CA LYS A 28 -21.59 -15.61 -53.85
C LYS A 28 -20.95 -14.87 -52.70
N ASP A 29 -21.67 -13.83 -52.29
CA ASP A 29 -21.92 -13.42 -50.91
C ASP A 29 -21.10 -14.23 -49.89
N HIS A 30 -19.92 -13.72 -49.56
CA HIS A 30 -19.34 -13.96 -48.25
C HIS A 30 -20.15 -13.11 -47.27
N GLU A 31 -21.22 -13.69 -46.72
CA GLU A 31 -21.69 -13.34 -45.39
C GLU A 31 -20.49 -13.50 -44.45
N TYR A 32 -19.85 -12.39 -44.14
CA TYR A 32 -19.16 -12.25 -42.87
C TYR A 32 -20.28 -12.28 -41.82
N GLU A 33 -20.53 -13.45 -41.25
CA GLU A 33 -21.07 -13.54 -39.90
C GLU A 33 -20.08 -12.79 -39.00
N ASP A 34 -20.41 -11.52 -38.78
CA ASP A 34 -19.91 -10.74 -37.67
C ASP A 34 -20.36 -11.48 -36.40
N ASP A 35 -19.51 -12.39 -35.91
CA ASP A 35 -19.58 -12.97 -34.57
C ASP A 35 -19.27 -11.89 -33.54
N MET A 36 -20.07 -10.82 -33.58
CA MET A 36 -20.20 -9.85 -32.52
C MET A 36 -21.00 -10.56 -31.44
N SER A 37 -20.27 -11.20 -30.52
CA SER A 37 -20.80 -11.88 -29.33
C SER A 37 -22.04 -11.16 -28.81
N THR A 38 -23.21 -11.78 -28.97
CA THR A 38 -24.46 -11.27 -28.40
C THR A 38 -24.35 -11.45 -26.88
N GLN A 39 -23.78 -10.45 -26.20
CA GLN A 39 -23.76 -10.42 -24.75
C GLN A 39 -25.21 -10.48 -24.28
N GLU A 40 -25.54 -11.59 -23.63
CA GLU A 40 -26.86 -11.83 -23.08
C GLU A 40 -27.23 -10.67 -22.15
N ILE A 41 -28.36 -10.01 -22.40
CA ILE A 41 -28.85 -8.95 -21.52
C ILE A 41 -29.53 -9.62 -20.33
N PHE A 42 -29.08 -9.32 -19.12
CA PHE A 42 -29.61 -9.92 -17.89
C PHE A 42 -29.83 -8.88 -16.79
N PRO A 43 -30.79 -9.13 -15.87
CA PRO A 43 -30.99 -8.29 -14.71
C PRO A 43 -29.88 -8.52 -13.68
N VAL A 44 -29.46 -7.43 -13.03
CA VAL A 44 -28.38 -7.39 -12.03
C VAL A 44 -28.94 -6.81 -10.74
N GLN A 45 -28.75 -7.50 -9.62
CA GLN A 45 -29.14 -6.99 -8.31
C GLN A 45 -28.15 -5.91 -7.85
N VAL A 46 -28.64 -4.68 -7.63
CA VAL A 46 -27.79 -3.53 -7.30
C VAL A 46 -27.03 -3.73 -5.99
N ASP A 47 -27.70 -4.18 -4.93
CA ASP A 47 -27.06 -4.41 -3.63
C ASP A 47 -25.94 -5.44 -3.70
N ARG A 48 -26.16 -6.52 -4.44
CA ARG A 48 -25.19 -7.58 -4.60
C ARG A 48 -23.98 -7.08 -5.39
N LEU A 49 -24.20 -6.31 -6.45
CA LEU A 49 -23.11 -5.72 -7.24
C LEU A 49 -22.27 -4.76 -6.38
N ALA A 50 -22.93 -3.84 -5.65
CA ALA A 50 -22.27 -2.89 -4.77
C ALA A 50 -21.43 -3.60 -3.69
N GLN A 51 -21.99 -4.64 -3.06
CA GLN A 51 -21.30 -5.44 -2.05
C GLN A 51 -20.05 -6.13 -2.61
N ILE A 52 -20.15 -6.74 -3.78
CA ILE A 52 -19.02 -7.47 -4.39
C ILE A 52 -17.90 -6.49 -4.73
N ILE A 53 -18.22 -5.37 -5.40
CA ILE A 53 -17.23 -4.36 -5.78
C ILE A 53 -16.57 -3.74 -4.54
N ALA A 54 -17.36 -3.34 -3.54
CA ALA A 54 -16.82 -2.76 -2.31
C ALA A 54 -15.92 -3.74 -1.55
N THR A 55 -16.27 -5.03 -1.54
CA THR A 55 -15.45 -6.08 -0.94
C THR A 55 -14.12 -6.24 -1.66
N HIS A 56 -14.13 -6.25 -3.00
CA HIS A 56 -12.91 -6.28 -3.81
C HIS A 56 -12.01 -5.07 -3.54
N LEU A 57 -12.59 -3.86 -3.57
CA LEU A 57 -11.86 -2.62 -3.30
C LEU A 57 -11.24 -2.62 -1.90
N GLN A 58 -11.97 -3.09 -0.89
CA GLN A 58 -11.44 -3.16 0.47
C GLN A 58 -10.23 -4.08 0.55
N PHE A 59 -10.37 -5.34 0.13
CA PHE A 59 -9.37 -6.37 0.41
C PHE A 59 -8.21 -6.39 -0.56
N ASP A 60 -8.46 -6.12 -1.85
CA ASP A 60 -7.42 -6.23 -2.87
C ASP A 60 -6.66 -4.92 -3.07
N HIS A 61 -7.27 -3.77 -2.70
CA HIS A 61 -6.67 -2.45 -2.93
C HIS A 61 -6.43 -1.68 -1.63
N LEU A 62 -7.49 -1.36 -0.86
CA LEU A 62 -7.36 -0.50 0.31
C LEU A 62 -6.50 -1.11 1.42
N ASP A 63 -6.64 -2.41 1.71
CA ASP A 63 -5.80 -3.09 2.72
C ASP A 63 -4.31 -3.04 2.36
N ALA A 64 -3.97 -3.11 1.07
CA ALA A 64 -2.60 -2.97 0.60
C ALA A 64 -2.09 -1.53 0.78
N VAL A 65 -2.92 -0.53 0.49
CA VAL A 65 -2.62 0.89 0.70
C VAL A 65 -2.42 1.21 2.19
N ILE A 66 -3.25 0.64 3.06
CA ILE A 66 -3.14 0.80 4.52
C ILE A 66 -1.81 0.22 4.99
N SER A 67 -1.52 -1.03 4.60
CA SER A 67 -0.29 -1.70 5.02
C SER A 67 0.99 -1.01 4.51
N SER A 68 0.98 -0.46 3.30
CA SER A 68 2.11 0.31 2.77
C SER A 68 2.27 1.64 3.49
N THR A 69 1.15 2.33 3.75
CA THR A 69 1.12 3.59 4.49
C THR A 69 1.66 3.41 5.91
N ASP A 70 1.25 2.37 6.63
CA ASP A 70 1.70 2.10 8.00
C ASP A 70 3.21 1.90 8.08
N LYS A 71 3.78 1.15 7.12
CA LYS A 71 5.24 0.92 7.04
C LYS A 71 6.01 2.20 6.75
N GLU A 72 5.50 3.03 5.85
CA GLU A 72 6.14 4.29 5.51
C GLU A 72 6.08 5.26 6.70
N ILE A 73 4.94 5.38 7.36
CA ILE A 73 4.80 6.18 8.59
C ILE A 73 5.76 5.71 9.67
N ALA A 74 5.84 4.39 9.91
CA ALA A 74 6.73 3.83 10.92
C ALA A 74 8.20 4.16 10.62
N THR A 75 8.58 4.11 9.35
CA THR A 75 9.93 4.48 8.88
C THR A 75 10.20 5.97 9.11
N GLU A 76 9.26 6.85 8.76
CA GLU A 76 9.42 8.29 8.99
C GLU A 76 9.46 8.65 10.47
N PHE A 77 8.66 7.97 11.30
CA PHE A 77 8.67 8.15 12.74
C PHE A 77 10.06 7.94 13.35
N GLN A 78 10.84 7.00 12.83
CA GLN A 78 12.20 6.75 13.29
C GLN A 78 13.15 7.90 12.95
N HIS A 79 12.94 8.61 11.82
CA HIS A 79 13.72 9.79 11.48
C HIS A 79 13.45 10.97 12.43
N HIS A 80 12.21 11.08 12.93
CA HIS A 80 11.81 12.14 13.85
C HIS A 80 12.28 11.93 15.30
N ILE A 81 12.69 10.72 15.68
CA ILE A 81 13.10 10.38 17.04
C ILE A 81 14.57 9.96 17.08
N GLN A 82 15.41 10.76 17.73
CA GLN A 82 16.83 10.47 17.90
C GLN A 82 17.18 10.32 19.38
N ILE A 83 17.80 9.19 19.72
CA ILE A 83 18.30 8.91 21.08
C ILE A 83 19.82 8.85 21.02
N ASN A 84 20.46 9.82 21.68
CA ASN A 84 21.90 9.98 21.77
C ASN A 84 22.39 9.70 23.19
N VAL A 85 23.60 9.17 23.33
CA VAL A 85 24.29 9.01 24.62
C VAL A 85 25.34 10.10 24.71
N GLU A 86 25.13 11.07 25.58
CA GLU A 86 26.14 12.10 25.87
C GLU A 86 27.05 11.60 26.99
N SER A 87 28.36 11.72 26.79
CA SER A 87 29.35 11.52 27.85
C SER A 87 29.90 12.87 28.33
N ASN A 88 29.92 13.11 29.64
CA ASN A 88 30.53 14.32 30.21
C ASN A 88 32.06 14.18 30.13
N ASN A 89 32.66 14.60 29.01
CA ASN A 89 34.11 14.60 28.79
C ASN A 89 34.79 15.85 29.39
N ASP A 90 34.46 16.22 30.64
CA ASP A 90 35.30 17.16 31.39
C ASP A 90 36.53 16.47 32.02
N ASP A 91 36.59 15.12 32.01
CA ASP A 91 37.71 14.32 32.52
C ASP A 91 38.63 13.74 31.42
N ALA A 92 38.41 14.08 30.15
CA ALA A 92 39.15 13.52 29.01
C ALA A 92 40.54 14.16 28.75
N ASN A 93 41.28 14.50 29.81
CA ASN A 93 42.66 15.01 29.68
C ASN A 93 43.70 14.29 30.55
N ASN A 94 43.36 13.22 31.29
CA ASN A 94 44.32 12.60 32.22
C ASN A 94 44.41 11.06 32.20
N ASP A 95 43.92 10.35 31.18
CA ASP A 95 44.03 8.88 31.15
C ASP A 95 44.62 8.31 29.83
N GLU A 96 45.76 8.89 29.41
CA GLU A 96 46.72 8.19 28.54
C GLU A 96 48.12 8.17 29.19
N SER A 97 48.26 7.48 30.32
CA SER A 97 49.51 6.81 30.73
C SER A 97 49.34 6.13 32.08
N GLU A 98 48.88 4.88 32.10
CA GLU A 98 49.28 3.92 33.14
C GLU A 98 48.98 2.48 32.72
N LEU A 99 49.62 2.04 31.63
CA LEU A 99 49.83 0.62 31.35
C LEU A 99 51.28 0.28 31.67
N MET A 100 51.44 -0.54 32.71
CA MET A 100 52.66 -1.19 33.23
C MET A 100 53.41 -0.51 34.38
N SER A 101 52.99 -0.78 35.63
CA SER A 101 53.94 -1.08 36.72
C SER A 101 53.28 -1.90 37.84
N HIS A 102 54.12 -2.57 38.62
CA HIS A 102 53.89 -3.81 39.35
C HIS A 102 53.01 -3.82 40.62
N ASN A 103 52.55 -5.05 40.91
CA ASN A 103 52.59 -5.78 42.21
C ASN A 103 51.35 -5.86 43.12
N ALA A 104 50.81 -7.08 43.15
CA ALA A 104 50.50 -7.92 44.32
C ALA A 104 50.29 -7.24 45.70
N ASN A 105 49.02 -7.16 46.12
CA ASN A 105 48.46 -7.58 47.43
C ASN A 105 47.27 -6.69 47.82
N GLN A 106 46.06 -7.27 47.84
CA GLN A 106 44.87 -6.95 48.68
C GLN A 106 43.63 -7.49 47.95
N GLN A 107 43.26 -8.76 48.12
CA GLN A 107 42.35 -9.26 49.17
C GLN A 107 41.09 -8.40 49.40
N TYR A 108 39.99 -8.89 48.81
CA TYR A 108 38.59 -8.79 49.25
C TYR A 108 38.05 -7.42 49.67
N ALA A 109 37.64 -6.64 48.67
CA ALA A 109 36.44 -5.82 48.78
C ALA A 109 35.49 -6.26 47.66
N ILE A 110 34.50 -7.10 48.01
CA ILE A 110 33.27 -7.23 47.22
C ILE A 110 32.54 -5.90 47.43
N GLN A 111 32.98 -4.86 46.72
CA GLN A 111 32.12 -3.71 46.48
C GLN A 111 31.13 -4.15 45.41
N GLN A 112 29.86 -3.96 45.72
CA GLN A 112 28.76 -3.93 44.77
C GLN A 112 29.06 -2.85 43.72
N GLN A 113 29.93 -3.14 42.76
CA GLN A 113 29.91 -2.43 41.50
C GLN A 113 28.62 -2.87 40.83
N LEU A 114 27.61 -1.98 40.88
CA LEU A 114 26.52 -2.02 39.91
C LEU A 114 27.17 -2.25 38.54
N PRO A 115 26.64 -3.16 37.70
CA PRO A 115 27.17 -3.35 36.37
C PRO A 115 27.16 -1.98 35.68
N THR A 116 28.34 -1.42 35.47
CA THR A 116 28.48 -0.23 34.64
C THR A 116 27.97 -0.66 33.28
N LEU A 117 26.81 -0.15 32.84
CA LEU A 117 26.21 -0.54 31.58
C LEU A 117 27.29 -0.46 30.49
N ASP A 118 27.62 -1.61 29.90
CA ASP A 118 28.61 -1.66 28.84
C ASP A 118 28.05 -0.91 27.63
N MET A 119 28.90 -0.46 26.71
CA MET A 119 28.44 0.17 25.46
C MET A 119 27.46 -0.73 24.71
N MET A 120 27.68 -2.05 24.77
CA MET A 120 26.77 -3.07 24.24
C MET A 120 25.37 -3.02 24.90
N ASP A 121 25.29 -2.88 26.22
CA ASP A 121 24.01 -2.82 26.92
C ASP A 121 23.22 -1.54 26.57
N LEU A 122 23.93 -0.43 26.33
CA LEU A 122 23.34 0.83 25.87
C LEU A 122 22.79 0.72 24.45
N GLU A 123 23.50 0.03 23.56
CA GLU A 123 23.04 -0.25 22.19
C GLU A 123 21.83 -1.20 22.18
N ILE A 124 21.83 -2.24 23.02
CA ILE A 124 20.69 -3.14 23.19
C ILE A 124 19.48 -2.37 23.71
N LEU A 125 19.67 -1.53 24.74
CA LEU A 125 18.58 -0.72 25.29
C LEU A 125 18.03 0.26 24.24
N LYS A 126 18.91 0.91 23.47
CA LYS A 126 18.50 1.77 22.35
C LYS A 126 17.68 0.98 21.33
N SER A 127 18.15 -0.19 20.92
CA SER A 127 17.44 -1.06 19.98
C SER A 127 16.07 -1.50 20.51
N GLN A 128 15.97 -1.87 21.79
CA GLN A 128 14.70 -2.23 22.44
C GLN A 128 13.72 -1.05 22.49
N ILE A 129 14.22 0.16 22.75
CA ILE A 129 13.38 1.37 22.74
C ILE A 129 12.85 1.63 21.32
N PHE A 130 13.68 1.54 20.28
CA PHE A 130 13.22 1.69 18.90
C PHE A 130 12.21 0.62 18.48
N ALA A 131 12.43 -0.63 18.86
CA ALA A 131 11.46 -1.70 18.62
C ALA A 131 10.12 -1.44 19.32
N ALA A 132 10.16 -0.90 20.55
CA ALA A 132 8.94 -0.53 21.28
C ALA A 132 8.21 0.66 20.64
N ILE A 133 8.94 1.67 20.14
CA ILE A 133 8.36 2.79 19.40
C ILE A 133 7.65 2.28 18.14
N GLN A 134 8.33 1.45 17.36
CA GLN A 134 7.76 0.88 16.14
C GLN A 134 6.48 0.10 16.46
N ALA A 135 6.51 -0.80 17.44
CA ALA A 135 5.33 -1.57 17.84
C ALA A 135 4.18 -0.68 18.36
N HIS A 136 4.51 0.42 19.06
CA HIS A 136 3.51 1.39 19.53
C HIS A 136 2.86 2.14 18.37
N THR A 137 3.66 2.61 17.41
CA THR A 137 3.19 3.30 16.22
C THR A 137 2.33 2.36 15.36
N GLU A 138 2.83 1.16 15.03
CA GLU A 138 2.10 0.14 14.27
C GLU A 138 0.81 -0.32 14.97
N GLY A 139 0.75 -0.28 16.30
CA GLY A 139 -0.46 -0.61 17.05
C GLY A 139 -1.54 0.49 17.04
N ASN A 140 -1.15 1.76 16.93
CA ASN A 140 -2.07 2.91 16.99
C ASN A 140 -2.54 3.38 15.62
N LEU A 141 -1.77 3.14 14.56
CA LEU A 141 -2.10 3.58 13.21
C LEU A 141 -3.39 2.95 12.67
N PRO A 142 -3.66 1.63 12.82
CA PRO A 142 -4.92 1.05 12.36
C PRO A 142 -6.14 1.70 13.01
N LEU A 143 -6.08 1.98 14.32
CA LEU A 143 -7.17 2.65 15.05
C LEU A 143 -7.37 4.11 14.63
N THR A 144 -6.30 4.74 14.16
CA THR A 144 -6.33 6.11 13.64
C THR A 144 -6.92 6.11 12.23
N TRP A 145 -6.47 5.17 11.39
CA TRP A 145 -7.02 4.94 10.07
C TRP A 145 -8.52 4.70 10.11
N ASP A 146 -9.01 3.78 10.95
CA ASP A 146 -10.44 3.46 11.07
C ASP A 146 -11.31 4.71 11.36
N LYS A 147 -10.77 5.69 12.09
CA LYS A 147 -11.47 6.95 12.39
C LYS A 147 -11.43 7.92 11.23
N LEU A 148 -10.29 8.05 10.56
CA LEU A 148 -10.09 9.04 9.49
C LEU A 148 -10.72 8.57 8.17
N ALA A 149 -10.67 7.26 7.91
CA ALA A 149 -11.11 6.62 6.67
C ALA A 149 -12.52 6.05 6.74
N GLU A 150 -13.39 6.53 7.65
CA GLU A 150 -14.80 6.10 7.73
C GLU A 150 -15.51 6.27 6.38
N GLY A 151 -15.18 7.34 5.64
CA GLY A 151 -15.67 7.60 4.29
C GLY A 151 -15.17 6.61 3.24
N LEU A 152 -14.11 5.86 3.50
CA LEU A 152 -13.60 4.77 2.64
C LEU A 152 -13.91 3.39 3.21
N SER A 153 -14.70 3.30 4.28
CA SER A 153 -15.15 2.00 4.78
C SER A 153 -15.97 1.27 3.71
N ARG A 154 -15.96 -0.06 3.77
CA ARG A 154 -16.77 -0.90 2.88
C ARG A 154 -18.23 -0.44 2.83
N GLN A 155 -18.82 -0.09 3.97
CA GLN A 155 -20.21 0.39 4.05
C GLN A 155 -20.42 1.71 3.30
N SER A 156 -19.46 2.63 3.40
CA SER A 156 -19.50 3.91 2.67
C SER A 156 -19.38 3.69 1.16
N ILE A 157 -18.47 2.81 0.73
CA ILE A 157 -18.30 2.46 -0.69
C ILE A 157 -19.55 1.75 -1.23
N GLU A 158 -20.12 0.80 -0.49
CA GLU A 158 -21.38 0.12 -0.86
C GLU A 158 -22.51 1.12 -1.07
N SER A 159 -22.69 2.05 -0.12
CA SER A 159 -23.71 3.10 -0.20
C SER A 159 -23.49 4.03 -1.38
N TYR A 160 -22.24 4.46 -1.61
CA TYR A 160 -21.85 5.28 -2.74
C TYR A 160 -22.18 4.58 -4.07
N LEU A 161 -21.76 3.32 -4.24
CA LEU A 161 -22.00 2.53 -5.45
C LEU A 161 -23.49 2.30 -5.69
N ARG A 162 -24.26 1.95 -4.64
CA ARG A 162 -25.73 1.79 -4.77
C ARG A 162 -26.36 3.06 -5.33
N ASN A 163 -25.99 4.22 -4.79
CA ASN A 163 -26.51 5.50 -5.25
C ASN A 163 -26.08 5.81 -6.69
N ALA A 164 -24.80 5.60 -7.03
CA ALA A 164 -24.28 5.83 -8.38
C ALA A 164 -24.96 4.92 -9.43
N LEU A 165 -25.13 3.64 -9.12
CA LEU A 165 -25.78 2.64 -9.97
C LEU A 165 -27.27 2.98 -10.20
N LEU A 166 -28.00 3.35 -9.14
CA LEU A 166 -29.41 3.73 -9.25
C LEU A 166 -29.59 5.07 -9.96
N GLN A 167 -28.66 6.02 -9.81
CA GLN A 167 -28.71 7.28 -10.55
C GLN A 167 -28.43 7.09 -12.04
N ALA A 168 -27.52 6.17 -12.40
CA ALA A 168 -27.17 5.90 -13.79
C ALA A 168 -28.19 5.01 -14.50
N CYS A 169 -28.66 3.95 -13.83
CA CYS A 169 -29.42 2.87 -14.45
C CYS A 169 -30.73 2.52 -13.75
N GLY A 170 -31.02 3.13 -12.59
CA GLY A 170 -32.17 2.80 -11.78
C GLY A 170 -33.50 3.19 -12.44
N GLN A 171 -34.50 2.34 -12.24
CA GLN A 171 -35.89 2.67 -12.51
C GLN A 171 -36.63 2.91 -11.18
N PRO A 172 -37.71 3.71 -11.17
CA PRO A 172 -38.54 3.86 -9.98
C PRO A 172 -39.00 2.49 -9.47
N ASP A 173 -38.83 2.24 -8.18
CA ASP A 173 -39.30 1.03 -7.47
C ASP A 173 -38.64 -0.31 -7.88
N GLN A 174 -37.44 -0.29 -8.47
CA GLN A 174 -36.67 -1.50 -8.78
C GLN A 174 -35.23 -1.45 -8.23
N ASP A 175 -34.86 -2.47 -7.47
CA ASP A 175 -33.47 -2.69 -7.01
C ASP A 175 -32.62 -3.50 -8.02
N THR A 176 -33.10 -3.62 -9.26
CA THR A 176 -32.42 -4.32 -10.36
C THR A 176 -32.12 -3.40 -11.53
N ILE A 177 -30.95 -3.57 -12.14
CA ILE A 177 -30.53 -2.83 -13.35
C ILE A 177 -30.23 -3.79 -14.50
N SER A 178 -30.29 -3.30 -15.74
CA SER A 178 -29.91 -4.10 -16.92
C SER A 178 -28.39 -4.12 -17.11
N SER A 179 -27.81 -5.29 -17.42
CA SER A 179 -26.39 -5.42 -17.81
C SER A 179 -26.02 -4.52 -19.00
N SER A 180 -26.95 -4.30 -19.94
CA SER A 180 -26.74 -3.38 -21.07
C SER A 180 -26.64 -1.91 -20.66
N CYS A 181 -27.39 -1.48 -19.63
CA CYS A 181 -27.28 -0.13 -19.10
C CYS A 181 -25.93 0.06 -18.40
N LEU A 182 -25.54 -0.94 -17.60
CA LEU A 182 -24.26 -0.92 -16.90
C LEU A 182 -23.10 -0.78 -17.90
N GLN A 183 -23.14 -1.51 -19.01
CA GLN A 183 -22.15 -1.42 -20.08
C GLN A 183 -22.04 -0.01 -20.67
N GLN A 184 -23.17 0.67 -20.88
CA GLN A 184 -23.21 2.03 -21.43
C GLN A 184 -22.65 3.07 -20.46
N HIS A 185 -22.74 2.82 -19.15
CA HIS A 185 -22.30 3.74 -18.10
C HIS A 185 -21.02 3.32 -17.38
N ALA A 186 -20.42 2.17 -17.75
CA ALA A 186 -19.31 1.55 -17.02
C ALA A 186 -18.10 2.49 -16.89
N ILE A 187 -17.70 3.16 -17.97
CA ILE A 187 -16.56 4.11 -17.95
C ILE A 187 -16.83 5.25 -16.97
N LYS A 188 -18.02 5.86 -17.03
CA LYS A 188 -18.37 6.95 -16.12
C LYS A 188 -18.39 6.47 -14.67
N LEU A 189 -18.99 5.31 -14.40
CA LEU A 189 -19.05 4.72 -13.06
C LEU A 189 -17.66 4.39 -12.52
N ALA A 190 -16.75 3.90 -13.36
CA ALA A 190 -15.35 3.66 -13.00
C ALA A 190 -14.65 4.97 -12.64
N THR A 191 -14.73 5.98 -13.51
CA THR A 191 -14.14 7.30 -13.24
C THR A 191 -14.69 7.95 -11.97
N ASP A 192 -15.99 7.86 -11.75
CA ASP A 192 -16.65 8.44 -10.56
C ASP A 192 -16.19 7.70 -9.29
N LEU A 193 -16.07 6.36 -9.34
CA LEU A 193 -15.55 5.53 -8.25
C LEU A 193 -14.06 5.82 -7.95
N ASP A 194 -13.21 5.85 -8.98
CA ASP A 194 -11.78 6.15 -8.84
C ASP A 194 -11.58 7.53 -8.23
N LYS A 195 -12.37 8.51 -8.68
CA LYS A 195 -12.37 9.85 -8.11
C LYS A 195 -12.80 9.84 -6.64
N TYR A 196 -13.86 9.10 -6.30
CA TYR A 196 -14.31 8.98 -4.92
C TYR A 196 -13.24 8.39 -4.00
N ILE A 197 -12.57 7.32 -4.43
CA ILE A 197 -11.48 6.69 -3.67
C ILE A 197 -10.27 7.62 -3.57
N THR A 198 -9.85 8.24 -4.67
CA THR A 198 -8.67 9.12 -4.72
C THR A 198 -8.88 10.38 -3.87
N ASP A 199 -10.05 11.03 -4.00
CA ASP A 199 -10.39 12.21 -3.20
C ASP A 199 -10.49 11.85 -1.71
N GLY A 200 -11.04 10.67 -1.39
CA GLY A 200 -11.10 10.15 -0.02
C GLY A 200 -9.71 9.88 0.56
N LEU A 201 -8.83 9.22 -0.18
CA LEU A 201 -7.45 8.94 0.25
C LEU A 201 -6.66 10.23 0.44
N ALA A 202 -6.79 11.19 -0.47
CA ALA A 202 -6.15 12.50 -0.35
C ALA A 202 -6.60 13.23 0.92
N HIS A 203 -7.87 13.14 1.27
CA HIS A 203 -8.41 13.70 2.50
C HIS A 203 -7.86 12.98 3.75
N VAL A 204 -7.88 11.65 3.76
CA VAL A 204 -7.34 10.84 4.88
C VAL A 204 -5.86 11.13 5.11
N PHE A 205 -5.05 11.14 4.05
CA PHE A 205 -3.62 11.44 4.16
C PHE A 205 -3.36 12.87 4.60
N HIS A 206 -4.20 13.83 4.20
CA HIS A 206 -4.11 15.19 4.72
C HIS A 206 -4.32 15.25 6.24
N LEU A 207 -5.37 14.59 6.76
CA LEU A 207 -5.65 14.54 8.19
C LEU A 207 -4.59 13.77 8.98
N LEU A 208 -4.07 12.68 8.40
CA LEU A 208 -2.94 11.94 8.96
C LEU A 208 -1.73 12.86 9.14
N ASP A 209 -1.33 13.54 8.08
CA ASP A 209 -0.12 14.38 8.05
C ASP A 209 -0.22 15.64 8.92
N GLN A 210 -1.39 16.28 8.96
CA GLN A 210 -1.56 17.57 9.65
C GLN A 210 -1.99 17.42 11.12
N GLU A 211 -2.68 16.35 11.47
CA GLU A 211 -3.28 16.19 12.80
C GLU A 211 -2.74 14.96 13.52
N ALA A 212 -2.94 13.77 12.95
CA ALA A 212 -2.74 12.53 13.70
C ALA A 212 -1.25 12.18 13.95
N LEU A 213 -0.38 12.35 12.95
CA LEU A 213 1.03 12.01 13.06
C LEU A 213 1.81 12.97 13.97
N PRO A 214 1.60 14.30 13.90
CA PRO A 214 2.16 15.22 14.89
C PRO A 214 1.75 14.88 16.33
N ASP A 215 0.47 14.57 16.57
CA ASP A 215 -0.05 14.23 17.89
C ASP A 215 0.53 12.91 18.41
N LEU A 216 0.60 11.90 17.54
CA LEU A 216 1.22 10.62 17.87
C LEU A 216 2.70 10.80 18.22
N LEU A 217 3.41 11.66 17.48
CA LEU A 217 4.84 11.91 17.70
C LEU A 217 5.05 12.60 19.04
N GLN A 218 4.22 13.58 19.36
CA GLN A 218 4.28 14.30 20.62
C GLN A 218 4.02 13.38 21.82
N HIS A 219 3.00 12.52 21.75
CA HIS A 219 2.72 11.55 22.80
C HIS A 219 3.86 10.54 22.96
N THR A 220 4.34 9.97 21.85
CA THR A 220 5.46 9.03 21.86
C THR A 220 6.71 9.66 22.46
N ALA A 221 7.05 10.90 22.07
CA ALA A 221 8.17 11.65 22.62
C ALA A 221 8.05 11.89 24.13
N LYS A 222 6.85 12.20 24.61
CA LYS A 222 6.58 12.41 26.03
C LYS A 222 6.80 11.13 26.83
N ASP A 223 6.30 10.00 26.33
CA ASP A 223 6.44 8.70 26.97
C ASP A 223 7.91 8.24 26.99
N LEU A 224 8.61 8.39 25.87
CA LEU A 224 10.05 8.12 25.76
C LEU A 224 10.87 8.96 26.73
N LYS A 225 10.56 10.25 26.87
CA LYS A 225 11.24 11.11 27.84
C LYS A 225 11.07 10.59 29.27
N GLY A 226 9.88 10.09 29.61
CA GLY A 226 9.62 9.44 30.90
C GLY A 226 10.50 8.21 31.13
N ILE A 227 10.58 7.34 30.12
CA ILE A 227 11.40 6.13 30.15
C ILE A 227 12.89 6.49 30.29
N LEU A 228 13.41 7.40 29.47
CA LEU A 228 14.82 7.80 29.52
C LEU A 228 15.19 8.46 30.84
N ASN A 229 14.30 9.28 31.43
CA ASN A 229 14.52 9.86 32.75
C ASN A 229 14.62 8.79 33.84
N TYR A 230 13.78 7.75 33.77
CA TYR A 230 13.89 6.61 34.66
C TYR A 230 15.25 5.92 34.51
N PHE A 231 15.68 5.60 33.28
CA PHE A 231 16.97 4.94 33.05
C PHE A 231 18.15 5.79 33.51
N ASN A 232 18.14 7.09 33.18
CA ASN A 232 19.17 8.03 33.61
C ASN A 232 19.27 8.09 35.15
N SER A 233 18.15 8.09 35.87
CA SER A 233 18.13 8.16 37.33
C SER A 233 18.37 6.82 38.05
N ALA A 234 18.00 5.70 37.43
CA ALA A 234 18.11 4.37 38.04
C ALA A 234 19.47 3.71 37.78
N PHE A 235 20.02 3.87 36.57
CA PHE A 235 21.21 3.13 36.13
C PHE A 235 22.42 4.02 35.80
N LEU A 236 22.23 5.31 35.54
CA LEU A 236 23.31 6.23 35.11
C LEU A 236 23.55 7.36 36.13
N ARG A 237 23.50 7.03 37.41
CA ARG A 237 23.64 7.98 38.53
C ARG A 237 25.00 8.66 38.59
N ASP A 238 26.00 8.02 37.99
CA ASP A 238 27.41 8.39 38.06
C ASP A 238 27.69 9.65 37.22
N GLY A 239 26.72 10.12 36.43
CA GLY A 239 26.78 11.39 35.71
C GLY A 239 27.69 11.39 34.47
N HIS A 240 28.47 10.33 34.26
CA HIS A 240 29.38 10.23 33.12
C HIS A 240 28.67 9.98 31.79
N ARG A 241 27.47 9.38 31.79
CA ARG A 241 26.70 9.07 30.59
C ARG A 241 25.22 9.37 30.83
N LYS A 242 24.53 9.95 29.85
CA LYS A 242 23.07 10.16 29.91
C LYS A 242 22.44 9.95 28.53
N PHE A 243 21.24 9.39 28.50
CA PHE A 243 20.41 9.38 27.31
C PHE A 243 19.75 10.74 27.12
N VAL A 244 19.86 11.28 25.91
CA VAL A 244 19.20 12.52 25.49
C VAL A 244 18.29 12.20 24.31
N LEU A 245 17.02 12.56 24.47
CA LEU A 245 16.03 12.50 23.41
C LEU A 245 16.05 13.82 22.64
N GLN A 246 16.24 13.70 21.33
CA GLN A 246 16.04 14.77 20.37
C GLN A 246 14.87 14.39 19.46
N VAL A 247 13.89 15.30 19.36
CA VAL A 247 12.70 15.09 18.53
C VAL A 247 12.68 16.17 17.46
N VAL A 248 12.68 15.77 16.21
CA VAL A 248 12.51 16.66 15.06
C VAL A 248 11.00 16.82 14.83
N PRO A 249 10.45 18.04 14.78
CA PRO A 249 9.03 18.23 14.49
C PRO A 249 8.62 17.59 13.16
N TRP A 250 7.38 17.08 13.08
CA TRP A 250 6.86 16.41 11.88
C TRP A 250 6.98 17.29 10.62
N ASN A 251 6.44 18.52 10.67
CA ASN A 251 6.47 19.48 9.57
C ASN A 251 7.59 20.54 9.76
N SER A 252 8.85 20.09 9.75
CA SER A 252 9.99 20.98 10.01
C SER A 252 10.37 21.90 8.82
N ASP A 253 10.05 21.50 7.59
CA ASP A 253 10.38 22.27 6.38
C ASP A 253 9.10 22.71 5.63
N PRO A 254 8.68 23.99 5.73
CA PRO A 254 7.52 24.52 5.03
C PRO A 254 7.75 24.70 3.51
N THR A 255 8.95 24.41 3.01
CA THR A 255 9.31 24.51 1.58
C THR A 255 9.45 23.16 0.89
N ASP A 256 9.20 22.06 1.59
CA ASP A 256 9.27 20.73 0.98
C ASP A 256 8.14 20.55 -0.04
N VAL A 257 8.54 20.58 -1.32
CA VAL A 257 7.66 20.43 -2.49
C VAL A 257 7.12 18.99 -2.58
N HIS A 258 7.69 18.05 -1.83
CA HIS A 258 7.22 16.67 -1.68
C HIS A 258 6.77 16.42 -0.24
N SER A 259 5.65 17.03 0.15
CA SER A 259 5.01 16.73 1.44
C SER A 259 4.84 15.22 1.62
N PHE A 260 4.99 14.72 2.84
CA PHE A 260 4.80 13.30 3.15
C PHE A 260 3.45 12.77 2.60
N GLN A 261 2.41 13.58 2.65
CA GLN A 261 1.12 13.35 1.98
C GLN A 261 1.25 13.02 0.49
N SER A 262 2.07 13.76 -0.26
CA SER A 262 2.26 13.55 -1.72
C SER A 262 2.92 12.20 -2.00
N ARG A 263 3.88 11.79 -1.16
CA ARG A 263 4.51 10.46 -1.25
C ARG A 263 3.50 9.34 -0.95
N LEU A 264 2.67 9.51 0.08
CA LEU A 264 1.60 8.55 0.39
C LEU A 264 0.60 8.42 -0.77
N LEU A 265 0.23 9.53 -1.40
CA LEU A 265 -0.65 9.55 -2.57
C LEU A 265 -0.03 8.83 -3.78
N GLU A 266 1.23 9.10 -4.10
CA GLU A 266 1.92 8.42 -5.20
C GLU A 266 1.97 6.89 -4.99
N MET A 267 2.21 6.45 -3.76
CA MET A 267 2.19 5.03 -3.40
C MET A 267 0.78 4.41 -3.45
N ALA A 268 -0.25 5.17 -3.10
CA ALA A 268 -1.62 4.67 -3.06
C ALA A 268 -2.27 4.58 -4.46
N VAL A 269 -1.85 5.45 -5.38
CA VAL A 269 -2.40 5.54 -6.74
C VAL A 269 -1.71 4.57 -7.70
N HIS A 270 -0.43 4.24 -7.47
CA HIS A 270 0.32 3.29 -8.32
C HIS A 270 -0.28 1.88 -8.43
N PRO A 271 -0.86 1.29 -7.37
CA PRO A 271 -1.57 0.01 -7.42
C PRO A 271 -2.90 0.08 -8.17
N LEU A 272 -3.57 1.25 -8.17
CA LEU A 272 -4.92 1.42 -8.71
C LEU A 272 -4.94 1.62 -10.24
N ILE A 273 -3.84 2.12 -10.84
CA ILE A 273 -3.83 2.60 -12.24
C ILE A 273 -3.05 1.67 -13.21
N ASN A 274 -2.25 0.72 -12.72
CA ASN A 274 -1.23 0.06 -13.55
C ASN A 274 -1.71 -1.20 -14.32
N ASP A 275 -2.82 -1.10 -15.05
CA ASP A 275 -3.13 -2.04 -16.15
C ASP A 275 -3.55 -1.25 -17.40
N GLY A 276 -2.56 -1.01 -18.28
CA GLY A 276 -2.55 0.03 -19.31
C GLY A 276 -3.49 -0.14 -20.51
N THR A 277 -4.76 -0.55 -20.33
CA THR A 277 -5.81 -0.46 -21.36
C THR A 277 -7.14 0.13 -20.83
N GLU A 278 -7.17 1.46 -20.67
CA GLU A 278 -8.17 2.18 -19.84
C GLU A 278 -9.66 1.99 -20.21
N GLU A 279 -10.02 1.86 -21.48
CA GLU A 279 -11.44 1.76 -21.88
C GLU A 279 -11.99 0.32 -21.77
N SER A 280 -11.15 -0.68 -22.06
CA SER A 280 -11.56 -2.10 -22.05
C SER A 280 -11.66 -2.64 -20.63
N HIS A 281 -10.75 -2.24 -19.72
CA HIS A 281 -10.77 -2.70 -18.33
C HIS A 281 -11.93 -2.11 -17.53
N SER A 282 -12.24 -0.82 -17.70
CA SER A 282 -13.37 -0.18 -16.98
C SER A 282 -14.72 -0.82 -17.32
N THR A 283 -14.90 -1.15 -18.61
CA THR A 283 -16.10 -1.84 -19.07
C THR A 283 -16.11 -3.30 -18.62
N ALA A 284 -14.99 -4.01 -18.72
CA ALA A 284 -14.87 -5.39 -18.25
C ALA A 284 -15.13 -5.51 -16.74
N PHE A 285 -14.58 -4.60 -15.93
CA PHE A 285 -14.71 -4.59 -14.47
C PHE A 285 -16.16 -4.67 -14.01
N PHE A 286 -16.99 -3.72 -14.44
CA PHE A 286 -18.40 -3.70 -14.02
C PHE A 286 -19.19 -4.89 -14.58
N ILE A 287 -18.86 -5.36 -15.79
CA ILE A 287 -19.58 -6.48 -16.42
C ILE A 287 -19.22 -7.83 -15.78
N GLU A 288 -17.96 -8.04 -15.42
CA GLU A 288 -17.51 -9.25 -14.71
C GLU A 288 -18.21 -9.37 -13.35
N TYR A 289 -18.25 -8.29 -12.57
CA TYR A 289 -18.95 -8.28 -11.30
C TYR A 289 -20.47 -8.35 -11.45
N ALA A 290 -21.03 -7.75 -12.51
CA ALA A 290 -22.46 -7.87 -12.82
C ALA A 290 -22.88 -9.30 -13.11
N ALA A 291 -22.05 -10.09 -13.80
CA ALA A 291 -22.31 -11.51 -14.04
C ALA A 291 -22.43 -12.29 -12.72
N MET A 292 -21.64 -11.93 -11.70
CA MET A 292 -21.73 -12.52 -10.35
C MET A 292 -22.96 -12.05 -9.57
N ALA A 293 -23.56 -10.92 -9.95
CA ALA A 293 -24.75 -10.33 -9.34
C ALA A 293 -26.04 -10.54 -10.16
N ARG A 294 -26.00 -11.41 -11.18
CA ARG A 294 -27.16 -11.79 -12.01
C ARG A 294 -28.29 -12.41 -11.17
N VAL A 295 -29.53 -12.07 -11.52
CA VAL A 295 -30.78 -12.60 -10.94
C VAL A 295 -31.47 -13.55 -11.91
#